data_AF-A0A935NLW0-F1
#
_entry.id   AF-A0A935NLW0-F1
#
_cell.length_a   1.000
_cell.length_b   1.000
_cell.length_c   1.000
_cell.angle_alpha   90.00
_cell.angle_beta   90.00
_cell.angle_gamma   90.00
#
_symmetry.space_group_name_H-M   'P 1'
#
loop_
_entity.id
_entity.type
_entity.pdbx_description
1 polymer ?
#
loop_
_entity_poly.entity_id
_entity_poly.type
_entity_poly.pdbx_seq_one_letter_code
_entity_poly.pdbx_strand_id
1 'polypeptide(L)'
;MRNISPLLCAFAAFVAAASGVHAAPMNKCVINGSVTYQQAPCPSNQARKDPTLEELNAAERKRRASAASAATAAPREAPPARAATPGGFSCDGRKYCSQMRSCAEAKYFLANCPGVKMDGDNDGLPCEEQWCGP
;
A
#
# COMPACT_ATOMS: atom_id res chain seq x y z
N MET A 1 85.56 0.10 8.19
CA MET A 1 84.21 -0.34 8.59
C MET A 1 83.22 0.70 8.07
N ARG A 2 82.51 0.42 6.97
CA ARG A 2 81.49 1.33 6.42
C ARG A 2 80.15 0.61 6.54
N ASN A 3 79.38 0.98 7.56
CA ASN A 3 78.12 0.35 7.92
C ASN A 3 76.97 1.02 7.14
N ILE A 4 76.13 0.20 6.54
CA ILE A 4 75.07 0.55 5.59
C ILE A 4 73.84 1.02 6.39
N SER A 5 73.26 2.19 6.06
CA SER A 5 72.01 2.68 6.66
C SER A 5 70.86 2.51 5.66
N PRO A 6 69.85 1.66 5.94
CA PRO A 6 68.73 1.41 5.05
C PRO A 6 67.55 2.29 5.46
N LEU A 7 67.43 3.49 4.89
CA LEU A 7 66.26 4.34 5.14
C LEU A 7 65.85 5.14 3.91
N LEU A 8 65.87 4.47 2.75
CA LEU A 8 65.34 4.96 1.49
C LEU A 8 64.57 3.81 0.84
N CYS A 9 63.31 3.62 1.24
CA CYS A 9 62.28 2.87 0.48
C CYS A 9 61.01 2.77 1.33
N ALA A 10 60.15 3.80 1.31
CA ALA A 10 58.70 3.67 1.54
C ALA A 10 58.00 5.05 1.50
N PHE A 11 57.70 5.57 0.32
CA PHE A 11 56.60 6.53 0.15
C PHE A 11 55.83 6.17 -1.12
N ALA A 12 55.08 5.08 -1.03
CA ALA A 12 54.06 4.72 -2.00
C ALA A 12 52.78 4.35 -1.22
N ALA A 13 51.82 5.28 -1.18
CA ALA A 13 50.38 5.04 -0.94
C ALA A 13 49.67 6.41 -1.01
N PHE A 14 49.20 6.85 -2.18
CA PHE A 14 47.85 6.61 -2.68
C PHE A 14 46.75 7.18 -1.76
N VAL A 15 46.34 8.43 -2.02
CA VAL A 15 44.97 8.89 -1.68
C VAL A 15 44.43 9.70 -2.85
N ALA A 16 43.86 9.00 -3.84
CA ALA A 16 42.92 9.59 -4.76
C ALA A 16 41.61 9.84 -3.99
N ALA A 17 41.42 11.06 -3.50
CA ALA A 17 40.14 11.47 -2.93
C ALA A 17 39.14 11.66 -4.08
N ALA A 18 38.41 10.60 -4.43
CA ALA A 18 37.22 10.71 -5.26
C ALA A 18 36.16 11.48 -4.45
N SER A 19 36.03 12.79 -4.71
CA SER A 19 34.91 13.58 -4.22
C SER A 19 33.65 13.08 -4.93
N GLY A 20 32.96 12.10 -4.33
CA GLY A 20 31.65 11.67 -4.79
C GLY A 20 30.68 12.84 -4.70
N VAL A 21 30.31 13.43 -5.85
CA VAL A 21 29.27 14.45 -5.96
C VAL A 21 27.95 13.80 -5.60
N HIS A 22 27.57 13.84 -4.32
CA HIS A 22 26.25 13.44 -3.88
C HIS A 22 25.27 14.54 -4.28
N ALA A 23 24.33 14.22 -5.17
CA ALA A 23 23.18 15.07 -5.45
C ALA A 23 22.30 15.12 -4.19
N ALA A 24 22.59 16.04 -3.28
CA ALA A 24 21.79 16.24 -2.08
C ALA A 24 20.42 16.84 -2.47
N PRO A 25 19.31 16.35 -1.89
CA PRO A 25 17.99 16.92 -2.14
C PRO A 25 17.96 18.39 -1.67
N MET A 26 17.55 19.30 -2.54
CA MET A 26 17.34 20.72 -2.21
C MET A 26 16.00 20.90 -1.49
N ASN A 27 16.03 21.50 -0.30
CA ASN A 27 14.85 21.87 0.47
C ASN A 27 14.30 23.21 -0.01
N LYS A 28 12.98 23.29 -0.24
CA LYS A 28 12.28 24.55 -0.49
C LYS A 28 11.95 25.22 0.85
N CYS A 29 12.57 26.36 1.11
CA CYS A 29 12.39 27.14 2.33
C CYS A 29 11.59 28.41 2.02
N VAL A 30 10.71 28.82 2.94
CA VAL A 30 9.98 30.10 2.87
C VAL A 30 10.45 30.97 4.04
N ILE A 31 11.31 31.95 3.75
CA ILE A 31 11.92 32.84 4.75
C ILE A 31 11.38 34.25 4.50
N ASN A 32 10.62 34.80 5.46
CA ASN A 32 9.99 36.12 5.35
C ASN A 32 9.16 36.31 4.05
N GLY A 33 8.48 35.24 3.61
CA GLY A 33 7.69 35.24 2.36
C GLY A 33 8.50 35.06 1.08
N SER A 34 9.83 35.03 1.14
CA SER A 34 10.71 34.72 0.01
C SER A 34 10.98 33.22 -0.07
N VAL A 35 10.85 32.64 -1.27
CA VAL A 35 11.11 31.22 -1.52
C VAL A 35 12.60 31.04 -1.85
N THR A 36 13.33 30.30 -1.04
CA THR A 36 14.74 29.94 -1.27
C THR A 36 14.89 28.42 -1.35
N TYR A 37 15.93 27.96 -2.04
CA TYR A 37 16.25 26.53 -2.15
C TYR A 37 17.64 26.27 -1.58
N GLN A 38 17.74 25.35 -0.63
CA GLN A 38 18.96 25.13 0.14
C GLN A 38 19.16 23.64 0.40
N GLN A 39 20.42 23.17 0.37
CA GLN A 39 20.74 21.77 0.68
C GLN A 39 20.64 21.48 2.19
N ALA A 40 20.83 22.49 3.02
CA ALA A 40 20.67 22.39 4.46
C ALA A 40 19.18 22.34 4.85
N PRO A 41 18.84 21.74 6.00
CA PRO A 41 17.52 21.89 6.61
C PRO A 41 17.15 23.36 6.75
N CYS A 42 15.90 23.72 6.43
CA CYS A 42 15.46 25.11 6.51
C CYS A 42 15.64 25.65 7.94
N PRO A 43 16.16 26.88 8.12
CA PRO A 43 16.29 27.48 9.44
C PRO A 43 14.89 27.66 10.04
N SER A 44 14.55 26.80 11.00
CA SER A 44 13.23 26.78 11.64
C SER A 44 13.20 27.78 12.81
N ASN A 45 13.11 29.08 12.51
CA ASN A 45 12.77 30.08 13.53
C ASN A 45 11.25 30.24 13.73
N GLN A 46 10.45 29.56 12.91
CA GLN A 46 9.00 29.54 13.03
C GLN A 46 8.61 28.41 13.99
N ALA A 47 7.98 28.77 15.11
CA ALA A 47 7.32 27.80 15.96
C ALA A 47 6.26 27.09 15.12
N ARG A 48 6.40 25.76 14.91
CA ARG A 48 5.29 24.98 14.38
C ARG A 48 4.13 25.15 15.36
N LYS A 49 3.06 25.78 14.90
CA LYS A 49 1.79 25.75 15.63
C LYS A 49 1.22 24.36 15.45
N ASP A 50 1.35 23.54 16.48
CA ASP A 50 0.62 22.28 16.52
C ASP A 50 -0.88 22.60 16.52
N PRO A 51 -1.67 21.97 15.64
CA PRO A 51 -3.10 22.23 15.58
C PRO A 51 -3.75 21.76 16.88
N THR A 52 -4.69 22.57 17.36
CA THR A 52 -5.52 22.20 18.51
C THR A 52 -6.42 21.02 18.17
N LEU A 53 -6.90 20.32 19.20
CA LEU A 53 -7.87 19.23 19.05
C LEU A 53 -9.14 19.71 18.30
N GLU A 54 -9.54 20.95 18.54
CA GLU A 54 -10.70 21.57 17.90
C GLU A 54 -10.49 21.79 16.41
N GLU A 55 -9.31 22.28 16.00
CA GLU A 55 -8.94 22.43 14.59
C GLU A 55 -8.90 21.09 13.86
N LEU A 56 -8.36 20.05 14.51
CA LEU A 56 -8.32 18.69 13.97
C LEU A 56 -9.74 18.13 13.75
N ASN A 57 -10.61 18.27 14.77
CA ASN A 57 -12.00 17.83 14.68
C ASN A 57 -12.78 18.61 13.61
N ALA A 58 -12.55 19.92 13.50
CA ALA A 58 -13.16 20.76 12.48
C ALA A 58 -12.71 20.36 11.06
N ALA A 59 -11.43 20.03 10.87
CA ALA A 59 -10.90 19.57 9.59
C ALA A 59 -11.51 18.22 9.17
N GLU A 60 -11.64 17.28 10.11
CA GLU A 60 -12.26 15.98 9.83
C GLU A 60 -13.75 16.14 9.46
N ARG A 61 -14.50 16.99 10.17
CA ARG A 61 -15.89 17.30 9.82
C ARG A 61 -16.01 17.88 8.41
N LYS A 62 -15.11 18.80 8.03
CA LYS A 62 -15.07 19.35 6.67
C LYS A 62 -14.77 18.28 5.61
N ARG A 63 -13.81 17.38 5.87
CA ARG A 63 -13.49 16.25 4.97
C ARG A 63 -14.70 15.35 4.75
N ARG A 64 -15.39 14.97 5.82
CA ARG A 64 -16.60 14.15 5.74
C ARG A 64 -17.72 14.83 4.97
N ALA A 65 -17.94 16.12 5.20
CA ALA A 65 -18.93 16.89 4.44
C ALA A 65 -18.59 16.94 2.94
N SER A 66 -17.34 17.19 2.58
CA SER A 66 -16.91 17.15 1.17
C SER A 66 -17.07 15.77 0.53
N ALA A 67 -16.79 14.69 1.26
CA ALA A 67 -16.98 13.33 0.77
C ALA A 67 -18.47 12.98 0.59
N ALA A 68 -19.34 13.41 1.50
CA ALA A 68 -20.79 13.25 1.40
C ALA A 68 -21.36 14.02 0.19
N SER A 69 -20.91 15.26 -0.02
CA SER A 69 -21.29 16.05 -1.19
C SER A 69 -20.78 15.43 -2.49
N ALA A 70 -19.55 14.88 -2.51
CA ALA A 70 -19.01 14.17 -3.66
C ALA A 70 -19.78 12.87 -3.97
N ALA A 71 -20.25 12.15 -2.95
CA ALA A 71 -21.06 10.95 -3.11
C ALA A 71 -22.46 11.22 -3.66
N THR A 72 -22.96 12.45 -3.54
CA THR A 72 -24.29 12.85 -4.01
C THR A 72 -24.25 13.47 -5.42
N ALA A 73 -23.10 13.99 -5.85
CA ALA A 73 -22.93 14.68 -7.13
C ALA A 73 -22.64 13.75 -8.33
N ALA A 74 -22.26 12.50 -8.09
CA ALA A 74 -22.18 11.49 -9.14
C ALA A 74 -23.52 10.77 -9.24
N PRO A 75 -24.15 10.65 -10.43
CA PRO A 75 -25.12 9.60 -10.68
C PRO A 75 -24.42 8.27 -10.38
N ARG A 76 -24.70 7.71 -9.21
CA ARG A 76 -24.30 6.36 -8.88
C ARG A 76 -25.24 5.49 -9.68
N GLU A 77 -24.92 5.31 -10.95
CA GLU A 77 -25.48 4.23 -11.75
C GLU A 77 -25.16 2.97 -10.97
N ALA A 78 -26.17 2.46 -10.25
CA ALA A 78 -26.07 1.19 -9.60
C ALA A 78 -25.60 0.24 -10.71
N PRO A 79 -24.45 -0.44 -10.56
CA PRO A 79 -24.11 -1.50 -11.48
C PRO A 79 -25.37 -2.36 -11.58
N PRO A 80 -25.84 -2.74 -12.80
CA PRO A 80 -26.90 -3.73 -12.90
C PRO A 80 -26.48 -4.84 -11.97
N ALA A 81 -27.30 -5.19 -10.97
CA ALA A 81 -26.93 -6.04 -9.84
C ALA A 81 -25.97 -7.11 -10.35
N ARG A 82 -24.66 -6.85 -10.20
CA ARG A 82 -23.67 -7.70 -10.84
C ARG A 82 -23.85 -8.97 -10.04
N ALA A 83 -24.33 -10.03 -10.68
CA ALA A 83 -24.03 -11.38 -10.22
C ALA A 83 -22.55 -11.31 -9.88
N ALA A 84 -22.24 -11.31 -8.59
CA ALA A 84 -20.98 -10.83 -8.07
C ALA A 84 -19.90 -11.52 -8.89
N THR A 85 -19.12 -10.76 -9.66
CA THR A 85 -17.97 -11.34 -10.35
C THR A 85 -17.17 -12.00 -9.24
N PRO A 86 -17.04 -13.33 -9.24
CA PRO A 86 -16.61 -14.04 -8.07
C PRO A 86 -15.21 -13.57 -7.71
N GLY A 87 -15.12 -12.81 -6.62
CA GLY A 87 -13.86 -12.31 -6.12
C GLY A 87 -12.99 -13.50 -5.77
N GLY A 88 -11.94 -13.72 -6.56
CA GLY A 88 -10.77 -14.56 -6.28
C GLY A 88 -11.04 -15.75 -5.35
N PHE A 89 -11.88 -16.70 -5.76
CA PHE A 89 -12.01 -17.94 -5.02
C PHE A 89 -10.74 -18.77 -5.19
N SER A 90 -10.27 -19.36 -4.10
CA SER A 90 -9.10 -20.23 -4.10
C SER A 90 -9.39 -21.45 -3.24
N CYS A 91 -8.76 -22.56 -3.61
CA CYS A 91 -8.90 -23.79 -2.85
C CYS A 91 -8.12 -23.65 -1.54
N ASP A 92 -8.84 -23.44 -0.46
CA ASP A 92 -8.32 -23.24 0.90
C ASP A 92 -8.60 -24.43 1.83
N GLY A 93 -9.06 -25.55 1.25
CA GLY A 93 -9.35 -26.79 1.97
C GLY A 93 -10.78 -26.93 2.49
N ARG A 94 -11.67 -25.96 2.21
CA ARG A 94 -13.10 -26.09 2.49
C ARG A 94 -13.74 -27.17 1.60
N LYS A 95 -14.68 -27.91 2.17
CA LYS A 95 -15.29 -29.09 1.53
C LYS A 95 -16.80 -29.16 1.61
N TYR A 96 -17.43 -28.46 2.55
CA TYR A 96 -18.87 -28.57 2.83
C TYR A 96 -19.60 -27.24 2.57
N CYS A 97 -20.90 -27.34 2.31
CA CYS A 97 -21.75 -26.20 1.97
C CYS A 97 -21.81 -25.09 3.03
N SER A 98 -21.78 -25.47 4.31
CA SER A 98 -21.79 -24.51 5.43
C SER A 98 -20.57 -23.59 5.46
N GLN A 99 -19.52 -23.93 4.72
CA GLN A 99 -18.29 -23.15 4.62
C GLN A 99 -18.29 -22.20 3.40
N MET A 100 -19.22 -22.37 2.46
CA MET A 100 -19.39 -21.48 1.31
C MET A 100 -20.22 -20.26 1.74
N ARG A 101 -20.19 -19.20 0.94
CA ARG A 101 -20.96 -17.96 1.16
C ARG A 101 -21.88 -17.61 0.00
N SER A 102 -21.82 -18.38 -1.09
CA SER A 102 -22.64 -18.15 -2.29
C SER A 102 -22.66 -19.36 -3.21
N CYS A 103 -23.68 -19.42 -4.09
CA CYS A 103 -23.77 -20.45 -5.12
C CYS A 103 -22.61 -20.38 -6.12
N ALA A 104 -22.18 -19.16 -6.48
CA ALA A 104 -21.04 -18.97 -7.39
C ALA A 104 -19.73 -19.52 -6.79
N GLU A 105 -19.54 -19.36 -5.48
CA GLU A 105 -18.40 -19.93 -4.74
C GLU A 105 -18.48 -21.45 -4.68
N ALA A 106 -19.64 -22.01 -4.33
CA ALA A 106 -19.85 -23.45 -4.30
C ALA A 106 -19.57 -24.09 -5.68
N LYS A 107 -20.08 -23.49 -6.76
CA LYS A 107 -19.82 -23.93 -8.14
C LYS A 107 -18.33 -23.87 -8.50
N TYR A 108 -17.63 -22.83 -8.06
CA TYR A 108 -16.18 -22.75 -8.25
C TYR A 108 -15.45 -23.88 -7.52
N PHE A 109 -15.79 -24.15 -6.27
CA PHE A 109 -15.14 -25.21 -5.49
C PHE A 109 -15.43 -26.60 -6.06
N LEU A 110 -16.66 -26.86 -6.53
CA LEU A 110 -17.01 -28.12 -7.22
C LEU A 110 -16.16 -28.35 -8.46
N ALA A 111 -15.95 -27.30 -9.27
CA ALA A 111 -15.21 -27.41 -10.53
C ALA A 111 -13.68 -27.35 -10.39
N ASN A 112 -13.15 -26.68 -9.37
CA ASN A 112 -11.72 -26.33 -9.29
C ASN A 112 -10.98 -26.93 -8.09
N CYS A 113 -11.68 -27.39 -7.05
CA CYS A 113 -11.05 -27.82 -5.80
C CYS A 113 -11.17 -29.32 -5.55
N PRO A 114 -10.07 -30.02 -5.23
CA PRO A 114 -10.11 -31.46 -5.00
C PRO A 114 -10.77 -31.83 -3.65
N GLY A 115 -11.50 -32.93 -3.64
CA GLY A 115 -12.01 -33.55 -2.41
C GLY A 115 -13.16 -32.80 -1.74
N VAL A 116 -13.86 -31.97 -2.49
CA VAL A 116 -15.09 -31.30 -2.06
C VAL A 116 -16.25 -32.29 -1.93
N LYS A 117 -17.16 -32.02 -0.99
CA LYS A 117 -18.30 -32.88 -0.62
C LYS A 117 -19.55 -32.01 -0.49
N MET A 118 -19.95 -31.41 -1.60
CA MET A 118 -21.01 -30.40 -1.67
C MET A 118 -22.08 -30.69 -2.72
N ASP A 119 -21.80 -31.61 -3.63
CA ASP A 119 -22.72 -32.14 -4.62
C ASP A 119 -22.98 -33.60 -4.23
N GLY A 120 -24.13 -33.84 -3.60
CA GLY A 120 -24.44 -35.12 -2.94
C GLY A 120 -25.00 -36.15 -3.91
N ASP A 121 -25.81 -35.70 -4.86
CA ASP A 121 -26.47 -36.47 -5.91
C ASP A 121 -25.71 -36.46 -7.25
N ASN A 122 -24.65 -35.65 -7.36
CA ASN A 122 -23.74 -35.57 -8.51
C ASN A 122 -24.42 -35.03 -9.77
N ASP A 123 -25.34 -34.08 -9.59
CA ASP A 123 -26.07 -33.44 -10.68
C ASP A 123 -25.34 -32.18 -11.21
N GLY A 124 -24.26 -31.76 -10.56
CA GLY A 124 -23.47 -30.58 -10.88
C GLY A 124 -23.94 -29.29 -10.20
N LEU A 125 -24.94 -29.35 -9.33
CA LEU A 125 -25.45 -28.25 -8.52
C LEU A 125 -25.04 -28.42 -7.04
N PRO A 126 -23.93 -27.80 -6.61
CA PRO A 126 -23.50 -27.93 -5.23
C PRO A 126 -24.39 -27.10 -4.31
N CYS A 127 -24.65 -27.61 -3.10
CA CYS A 127 -25.30 -26.84 -2.03
C CYS A 127 -26.70 -26.31 -2.35
N GLU A 128 -27.55 -27.11 -3.01
CA GLU A 128 -28.93 -26.77 -3.34
C GLU A 128 -29.74 -26.29 -2.13
N GLU A 129 -29.58 -26.91 -0.96
CA GLU A 129 -30.34 -26.53 0.23
C GLU A 129 -29.95 -25.17 0.84
N GLN A 130 -28.73 -24.67 0.59
CA GLN A 130 -28.17 -23.50 1.28
C GLN A 130 -27.92 -22.31 0.36
N TRP A 131 -27.43 -22.55 -0.85
CA TRP A 131 -26.92 -21.50 -1.72
C TRP A 131 -27.47 -21.56 -3.15
N CYS A 132 -27.60 -22.75 -3.72
CA CYS A 132 -27.98 -22.95 -5.14
C CYS A 132 -29.43 -23.41 -5.34
N GLY A 133 -30.27 -23.33 -4.31
CA GLY A 133 -31.68 -23.73 -4.39
C GLY A 133 -32.52 -22.82 -5.31
N PRO A 134 -33.69 -23.31 -5.75
CA PRO A 134 -34.62 -22.58 -6.62
C PRO A 134 -35.27 -21.37 -5.96
#